data_AF-A0A7D8IRL2-F1
#
_entry.id   AF-A0A7D8IRL2-F1
#
_cell.length_a   1.000
_cell.length_b   1.000
_cell.length_c   1.000
_cell.angle_alpha   90.00
_cell.angle_beta   90.00
_cell.angle_gamma   90.00
#
_symmetry.space_group_name_H-M   'P 1'
#
loop_
_entity.id
_entity.type
_entity.pdbx_description
1 polymer ?
#
loop_
_entity_poly.entity_id
_entity_poly.type
_entity_poly.pdbx_seq_one_letter_code
_entity_poly.pdbx_strand_id
1 'polypeptide(L)'
;MFEKLKIQHRKMREQLPSDLNLRVHRALSWLQRAEMAEDDDGRFIFLWIAFNAAYATEIDDSYRLSEQASFRNFLEKLCGLDENKQTEELIWQEFSGNIRILLDTPFVLQSFWDYHSGKISGTQWKERLKYDKKVASMAQASSDTPQLLGGCLTASIICAISLFMVGQHGTALLTESN
;
A
#
# COMPACT_ATOMS: atom_id res chain seq x y z
N MET A 1 -10.24 -15.62 11.33
CA MET A 1 -10.91 -15.13 10.09
C MET A 1 -10.56 -16.03 8.90
N PHE A 2 -9.32 -16.48 8.79
CA PHE A 2 -8.80 -17.40 7.79
C PHE A 2 -9.67 -18.64 7.55
N GLU A 3 -10.03 -19.39 8.60
CA GLU A 3 -10.76 -20.67 8.43
C GLU A 3 -12.10 -20.49 7.71
N LYS A 4 -12.85 -19.42 8.04
CA LYS A 4 -14.11 -19.08 7.36
C LYS A 4 -13.88 -18.83 5.86
N LEU A 5 -12.89 -18.00 5.54
CA LEU A 5 -12.57 -17.64 4.15
C LEU A 5 -12.03 -18.84 3.36
N LYS A 6 -11.24 -19.71 3.99
CA LYS A 6 -10.72 -20.95 3.40
C LYS A 6 -11.83 -21.92 3.02
N ILE A 7 -12.83 -22.06 3.90
CA ILE A 7 -14.02 -22.88 3.62
C ILE A 7 -14.80 -22.27 2.44
N GLN A 8 -15.00 -20.95 2.42
CA GLN A 8 -15.67 -20.26 1.31
C GLN A 8 -14.91 -20.44 -0.01
N HIS A 9 -13.59 -20.24 -0.02
CA HIS A 9 -12.76 -20.46 -1.21
C HIS A 9 -12.87 -21.89 -1.73
N ARG A 10 -12.83 -22.91 -0.85
CA ARG A 10 -13.00 -24.31 -1.24
C ARG A 10 -14.34 -24.57 -1.94
N LYS A 11 -15.43 -23.95 -1.48
CA LYS A 11 -16.77 -24.12 -2.08
C LYS A 11 -16.88 -23.51 -3.49
N MET A 12 -16.18 -22.41 -3.75
CA MET A 12 -16.27 -21.68 -5.03
C MET A 12 -15.15 -22.05 -6.00
N ARG A 13 -14.12 -22.77 -5.54
CA ARG A 13 -12.87 -23.02 -6.27
C ARG A 13 -13.07 -23.50 -7.70
N GLU A 14 -13.96 -24.46 -7.92
CA GLU A 14 -14.17 -25.04 -9.26
C GLU A 14 -14.80 -24.06 -10.26
N GLN A 15 -15.44 -23.00 -9.77
CA GLN A 15 -16.15 -22.00 -10.58
C GLN A 15 -15.32 -20.75 -10.84
N LEU A 16 -14.18 -20.58 -10.14
CA LEU A 16 -13.32 -19.41 -10.28
C LEU A 16 -12.28 -19.63 -11.39
N PRO A 17 -11.92 -18.58 -12.16
CA PRO A 17 -10.77 -18.62 -13.05
C PRO A 17 -9.49 -19.04 -12.31
N SER A 18 -8.61 -19.79 -13.00
CA SER A 18 -7.38 -20.35 -12.41
C SER A 18 -6.52 -19.27 -11.72
N ASP A 19 -6.36 -18.11 -12.35
CA ASP A 19 -5.49 -17.05 -11.82
C ASP A 19 -6.07 -16.40 -10.58
N LEU A 20 -7.40 -16.19 -10.56
CA LEU A 20 -8.10 -15.72 -9.37
C LEU A 20 -7.98 -16.75 -8.23
N ASN A 21 -8.12 -18.04 -8.55
CA ASN A 21 -7.94 -19.12 -7.58
C ASN A 21 -6.54 -19.12 -6.95
N LEU A 22 -5.50 -18.98 -7.77
CA LEU A 22 -4.12 -18.96 -7.30
C LEU A 22 -3.86 -17.74 -6.40
N ARG A 23 -4.35 -16.56 -6.78
CA ARG A 23 -4.23 -15.33 -5.99
C ARG A 23 -4.91 -15.44 -4.63
N VAL A 24 -6.16 -15.87 -4.62
CA VAL A 24 -6.92 -16.09 -3.38
C VAL A 24 -6.25 -17.14 -2.52
N HIS A 25 -5.75 -18.23 -3.11
CA HIS A 25 -5.03 -19.26 -2.37
C HIS A 25 -3.77 -18.71 -1.69
N ARG A 26 -2.93 -17.97 -2.41
CA ARG A 26 -1.72 -17.34 -1.86
C ARG A 26 -2.06 -16.32 -0.77
N ALA A 27 -3.07 -15.48 -1.00
CA ALA A 27 -3.54 -14.50 -0.03
C ALA A 27 -3.97 -15.18 1.28
N LEU A 28 -4.74 -16.27 1.19
CA LEU A 28 -5.18 -17.03 2.35
C LEU A 28 -4.01 -17.67 3.11
N SER A 29 -3.01 -18.21 2.41
CA SER A 29 -1.82 -18.77 3.06
C SER A 29 -1.06 -17.72 3.87
N TRP A 30 -0.93 -16.50 3.37
CA TRP A 30 -0.30 -15.40 4.11
C TRP A 30 -1.18 -14.84 5.23
N LEU A 31 -2.50 -14.79 5.04
CA LEU A 31 -3.45 -14.45 6.11
C LEU A 31 -3.36 -15.44 7.27
N GLN A 32 -3.21 -16.74 6.98
CA GLN A 32 -2.99 -17.73 8.03
C GLN A 32 -1.74 -17.41 8.85
N ARG A 33 -0.64 -17.06 8.19
CA ARG A 33 0.61 -16.67 8.87
C ARG A 33 0.44 -15.41 9.69
N ALA A 34 -0.33 -14.42 9.21
CA ALA A 34 -0.66 -13.23 9.97
C ALA A 34 -1.45 -13.57 11.25
N GLU A 35 -2.44 -14.45 11.18
CA GLU A 35 -3.21 -14.88 12.36
C GLU A 35 -2.36 -15.65 13.38
N MET A 36 -1.29 -16.31 12.93
CA MET A 36 -0.34 -17.04 13.78
C MET A 36 0.81 -16.19 14.31
N ALA A 37 0.99 -14.96 13.81
CA ALA A 37 2.09 -14.10 14.23
C ALA A 37 1.87 -13.59 15.66
N GLU A 38 2.92 -13.71 16.48
CA GLU A 38 2.93 -13.25 17.86
C GLU A 38 3.28 -11.77 17.97
N ASP A 39 4.09 -11.26 17.04
CA ASP A 39 4.49 -9.86 16.94
C ASP A 39 3.71 -9.08 15.88
N ASP A 40 3.49 -7.79 16.15
CA ASP A 40 2.68 -6.94 15.28
C ASP A 40 3.39 -6.56 13.97
N ASP A 41 4.72 -6.50 13.96
CA ASP A 41 5.51 -6.22 12.75
C ASP A 41 5.38 -7.37 11.73
N GLY A 42 5.56 -8.61 12.19
CA GLY A 42 5.36 -9.82 11.41
C GLY A 42 3.91 -9.95 10.95
N ARG A 43 2.95 -9.69 11.83
CA ARG A 43 1.52 -9.67 11.49
C ARG A 43 1.24 -8.68 10.36
N PHE A 44 1.74 -7.45 10.47
CA PHE A 44 1.59 -6.41 9.46
C PHE A 44 2.20 -6.83 8.12
N ILE A 45 3.44 -7.33 8.12
CA ILE A 45 4.13 -7.79 6.91
C ILE A 45 3.33 -8.91 6.24
N PHE A 46 2.86 -9.91 6.99
CA PHE A 46 2.07 -11.00 6.41
C PHE A 46 0.72 -10.54 5.87
N LEU A 47 0.04 -9.58 6.53
CA LEU A 47 -1.18 -8.96 6.01
C LEU A 47 -0.92 -8.20 4.71
N TRP A 48 0.20 -7.48 4.62
CA TRP A 48 0.61 -6.78 3.41
C TRP A 48 0.91 -7.74 2.26
N ILE A 49 1.60 -8.85 2.51
CA ILE A 49 1.84 -9.89 1.49
C ILE A 49 0.51 -10.54 1.07
N ALA A 50 -0.38 -10.83 2.02
CA ALA A 50 -1.70 -11.39 1.74
C ALA A 50 -2.52 -10.46 0.83
N PHE A 51 -2.54 -9.16 1.15
CA PHE A 51 -3.19 -8.14 0.34
C PHE A 51 -2.61 -8.08 -1.07
N ASN A 52 -1.29 -8.02 -1.22
CA ASN A 52 -0.64 -8.00 -2.53
C ASN A 52 -0.93 -9.26 -3.34
N ALA A 53 -0.97 -10.42 -2.71
CA ALA A 53 -1.32 -11.66 -3.39
C ALA A 53 -2.77 -11.67 -3.92
N ALA A 54 -3.70 -11.04 -3.20
CA ALA A 54 -5.09 -10.88 -3.64
C ALA A 54 -5.24 -9.82 -4.75
N TYR A 55 -4.50 -8.72 -4.64
CA TYR A 55 -4.50 -7.63 -5.62
C TYR A 55 -3.86 -8.05 -6.95
N ALA A 56 -2.69 -8.69 -6.94
CA ALA A 56 -1.80 -8.86 -8.09
C ALA A 56 -2.47 -9.53 -9.31
N THR A 57 -3.15 -8.78 -10.16
CA THR A 57 -3.60 -9.23 -11.48
C THR A 57 -2.39 -9.39 -12.39
N GLU A 58 -2.41 -10.31 -13.36
CA GLU A 58 -1.37 -10.36 -14.40
C GLU A 58 -1.32 -8.99 -15.09
N ILE A 59 -0.26 -8.24 -14.82
CA ILE A 59 0.03 -6.97 -15.46
C ILE A 59 0.94 -7.34 -16.62
N ASP A 60 0.51 -7.01 -17.84
CA ASP A 60 1.40 -7.01 -18.99
C ASP A 60 2.55 -6.04 -18.66
N ASP A 61 3.78 -6.57 -18.54
CA ASP A 61 5.00 -5.87 -18.10
C ASP A 61 5.30 -4.59 -18.93
N SER A 62 4.61 -4.41 -20.05
CA SER A 62 4.81 -3.31 -21.00
C SER A 62 4.26 -1.94 -20.58
N TYR A 63 3.44 -1.81 -19.51
CA TYR A 63 2.84 -0.51 -19.14
C TYR A 63 2.83 -0.20 -17.63
N ARG A 64 3.82 0.55 -17.13
CA ARG A 64 3.82 1.14 -15.76
C ARG A 64 2.61 2.04 -15.46
N LEU A 65 2.04 2.71 -16.46
CA LEU A 65 0.80 3.50 -16.32
C LEU A 65 -0.42 2.61 -16.03
N SER A 66 -0.37 1.33 -16.42
CA SER A 66 -1.45 0.37 -16.15
C SER A 66 -1.49 -0.05 -14.69
N GLU A 67 -0.36 -0.02 -13.97
CA GLU A 67 -0.29 -0.51 -12.59
C GLU A 67 -1.01 0.42 -11.61
N GLN A 68 -0.75 1.73 -11.66
CA GLN A 68 -1.46 2.69 -10.81
C GLN A 68 -2.97 2.72 -11.08
N ALA A 69 -3.35 2.62 -12.36
CA ALA A 69 -4.76 2.54 -12.75
C ALA A 69 -5.41 1.23 -12.27
N SER A 70 -4.71 0.10 -12.42
CA SER A 70 -5.19 -1.22 -11.96
C SER A 70 -5.33 -1.26 -10.44
N PHE A 71 -4.37 -0.67 -9.72
CA PHE A 71 -4.42 -0.54 -8.27
C PHE A 71 -5.60 0.32 -7.83
N ARG A 72 -5.81 1.48 -8.46
CA ARG A 72 -6.98 2.33 -8.19
C ARG A 72 -8.29 1.58 -8.46
N ASN A 73 -8.42 0.93 -9.61
CA ASN A 73 -9.62 0.15 -9.95
C ASN A 73 -9.89 -0.97 -8.94
N PHE A 74 -8.84 -1.62 -8.44
CA PHE A 74 -8.97 -2.63 -7.39
C PHE A 74 -9.51 -2.02 -6.09
N LEU A 75 -8.98 -0.87 -5.65
CA LEU A 75 -9.44 -0.18 -4.44
C LEU A 75 -10.87 0.36 -4.58
N GLU A 76 -11.23 0.89 -5.75
CA GLU A 76 -12.60 1.31 -6.04
C GLU A 76 -13.57 0.12 -5.97
N LYS A 77 -13.20 -1.03 -6.54
CA LYS A 77 -14.00 -2.26 -6.44
C LYS A 77 -14.09 -2.77 -5.01
N LEU A 78 -13.00 -2.72 -4.24
CA LEU A 78 -12.97 -3.12 -2.84
C LEU A 78 -13.93 -2.26 -2.01
N CYS A 79 -13.85 -0.93 -2.15
CA CYS A 79 -14.75 -0.01 -1.45
C CYS A 79 -16.20 -0.17 -1.92
N GLY A 80 -16.43 -0.45 -3.21
CA GLY A 80 -17.78 -0.70 -3.74
C GLY A 80 -18.42 -2.00 -3.24
N LEU A 81 -17.63 -2.99 -2.80
CA LEU A 81 -18.11 -4.23 -2.20
C LEU A 81 -18.31 -4.11 -0.68
N ASP A 82 -17.84 -3.04 -0.06
CA ASP A 82 -18.00 -2.76 1.37
C ASP A 82 -19.34 -2.08 1.64
N GLU A 83 -20.43 -2.85 1.54
CA GLU A 83 -21.81 -2.35 1.67
C GLU A 83 -22.07 -1.64 3.01
N ASN A 84 -21.37 -2.05 4.08
CA ASN A 84 -21.48 -1.47 5.41
C ASN A 84 -20.53 -0.30 5.64
N LYS A 85 -19.73 0.09 4.63
CA LYS A 85 -18.77 1.20 4.67
C LYS A 85 -17.77 1.11 5.83
N GLN A 86 -17.39 -0.09 6.25
CA GLN A 86 -16.49 -0.28 7.41
C GLN A 86 -15.09 0.30 7.14
N THR A 87 -14.63 0.19 5.90
CA THR A 87 -13.34 0.72 5.43
C THR A 87 -13.35 2.24 5.44
N GLU A 88 -14.44 2.85 4.97
CA GLU A 88 -14.65 4.30 5.01
C GLU A 88 -14.65 4.77 6.47
N GLU A 89 -15.44 4.13 7.34
CA GLU A 89 -15.51 4.46 8.77
C GLU A 89 -14.14 4.39 9.45
N LEU A 90 -13.40 3.30 9.25
CA LEU A 90 -12.04 3.15 9.79
C LEU A 90 -11.09 4.25 9.32
N ILE A 91 -11.08 4.57 8.03
CA ILE A 91 -10.18 5.58 7.46
C ILE A 91 -10.51 6.97 7.98
N TRP A 92 -11.79 7.33 8.05
CA TRP A 92 -12.21 8.70 8.33
C TRP A 92 -12.44 8.98 9.83
N GLN A 93 -12.91 8.01 10.60
CA GLN A 93 -13.21 8.19 12.01
C GLN A 93 -12.04 7.78 12.90
N GLU A 94 -11.46 6.61 12.66
CA GLU A 94 -10.41 6.06 13.54
C GLU A 94 -9.01 6.56 13.15
N PHE A 95 -8.68 6.53 11.85
CA PHE A 95 -7.31 6.74 11.39
C PHE A 95 -7.04 8.09 10.70
N SER A 96 -8.02 8.98 10.59
CA SER A 96 -7.89 10.22 9.82
C SER A 96 -6.71 11.10 10.25
N GLY A 97 -6.47 11.22 11.56
CA GLY A 97 -5.31 11.93 12.11
C GLY A 97 -3.98 11.27 11.73
N ASN A 98 -3.86 9.95 11.90
CA ASN A 98 -2.64 9.20 11.59
C ASN A 98 -2.32 9.21 10.10
N ILE A 99 -3.34 9.06 9.25
CA ILE A 99 -3.22 9.15 7.79
C ILE A 99 -2.74 10.54 7.38
N ARG A 100 -3.26 11.60 8.01
CA ARG A 100 -2.82 12.96 7.74
C ARG A 100 -1.34 13.17 8.07
N ILE A 101 -0.88 12.65 9.22
CA ILE A 101 0.54 12.70 9.61
C ILE A 101 1.40 11.92 8.62
N LEU A 102 0.98 10.70 8.26
CA LEU A 102 1.69 9.86 7.31
C LEU A 102 1.85 10.56 5.95
N LEU A 103 0.77 11.12 5.40
CA LEU A 103 0.79 11.78 4.10
C LEU A 103 1.53 13.12 4.09
N ASP A 104 1.72 13.77 5.24
CA ASP A 104 2.56 14.97 5.36
C ASP A 104 4.06 14.65 5.54
N THR A 105 4.39 13.37 5.78
CA THR A 105 5.77 12.91 6.02
C THR A 105 6.58 12.89 4.72
N PRO A 106 7.69 13.65 4.60
CA PRO A 106 8.46 13.70 3.35
C PRO A 106 9.07 12.35 2.93
N PHE A 107 9.41 11.49 3.89
CA PHE A 107 10.07 10.20 3.65
C PHE A 107 9.21 9.18 2.89
N VAL A 108 7.89 9.36 2.89
CA VAL A 108 6.97 8.49 2.14
C VAL A 108 6.79 8.93 0.68
N LEU A 109 7.36 10.08 0.30
CA LEU A 109 7.25 10.64 -1.04
C LEU A 109 8.47 10.26 -1.88
N GLN A 110 8.23 9.74 -3.09
CA GLN A 110 9.31 9.39 -4.02
C GLN A 110 10.23 10.58 -4.32
N SER A 111 9.67 11.80 -4.37
CA SER A 111 10.41 13.04 -4.64
C SER A 111 11.51 13.31 -3.60
N PHE A 112 11.33 12.87 -2.35
CA PHE A 112 12.37 12.94 -1.32
C PHE A 112 13.58 12.06 -1.67
N TRP A 113 13.34 10.81 -2.09
CA TRP A 113 14.41 9.87 -2.44
C TRP A 113 15.09 10.23 -3.76
N ASP A 114 14.36 10.77 -4.73
CA ASP A 114 14.94 11.27 -5.98
C ASP A 114 15.93 12.43 -5.71
N TYR A 115 15.65 13.28 -4.73
CA TYR A 115 16.56 14.35 -4.33
C TYR A 115 17.82 13.81 -3.64
N HIS A 116 17.66 12.93 -2.65
CA HIS A 116 18.79 12.34 -1.91
C HIS A 116 19.65 11.41 -2.78
N SER A 117 19.09 10.84 -3.84
CA SER A 117 19.83 10.07 -4.86
C SER A 117 20.41 10.92 -5.98
N GLY A 118 20.28 12.25 -5.93
CA GLY A 118 20.85 13.18 -6.90
C GLY A 118 20.15 13.21 -8.26
N LYS A 119 18.99 12.56 -8.41
CA LYS A 119 18.23 12.50 -9.67
C LYS A 119 17.51 13.82 -9.99
N ILE A 120 17.19 14.62 -8.98
CA ILE A 120 16.52 15.92 -9.13
C ILE A 120 17.20 17.00 -8.30
N SER A 121 17.05 18.25 -8.71
CA SER A 121 17.55 19.40 -7.96
C SER A 121 16.69 19.71 -6.72
N GLY A 122 17.27 20.44 -5.76
CA GLY A 122 16.53 20.89 -4.57
C GLY A 122 15.32 21.78 -4.90
N THR A 123 15.38 22.55 -5.98
CA THR A 123 14.24 23.36 -6.46
C THR A 123 13.11 22.47 -6.97
N GLN A 124 13.43 21.49 -7.81
CA GLN A 124 12.46 20.52 -8.33
C GLN A 124 11.82 19.70 -7.21
N TRP A 125 12.60 19.33 -6.19
CA TRP A 125 12.07 18.64 -5.01
C TRP A 125 11.05 19.49 -4.26
N LYS A 126 11.35 20.77 -3.98
CA LYS A 126 10.41 21.68 -3.29
C LYS A 126 9.11 21.87 -4.06
N GLU A 127 9.18 21.97 -5.38
CA GLU A 127 7.99 22.07 -6.25
C GLU A 127 7.14 20.80 -6.19
N ARG A 128 7.76 19.62 -6.33
CA ARG A 128 7.09 18.32 -6.23
C ARG A 128 6.48 18.09 -4.85
N LEU A 129 7.21 18.38 -3.78
CA LEU A 129 6.72 18.29 -2.41
C LEU A 129 5.48 19.16 -2.19
N LYS A 130 5.47 20.39 -2.72
CA LYS A 130 4.30 21.29 -2.62
C LYS A 130 3.10 20.73 -3.38
N TYR A 131 3.33 20.13 -4.55
CA TYR A 131 2.29 19.48 -5.33
C TYR A 131 1.72 18.25 -4.60
N ASP A 132 2.57 17.35 -4.11
CA ASP A 132 2.19 16.13 -3.41
C ASP A 132 1.35 16.46 -2.15
N LYS A 133 1.78 17.45 -1.36
CA LYS A 133 1.03 17.95 -0.20
C LYS A 133 -0.35 18.50 -0.59
N LYS A 134 -0.45 19.20 -1.72
CA LYS A 134 -1.74 19.71 -2.21
C LYS A 134 -2.68 18.57 -2.59
N VAL A 135 -2.19 17.55 -3.29
CA VAL A 135 -2.99 16.37 -3.69
C VAL A 135 -3.48 15.62 -2.46
N ALA A 136 -2.62 15.37 -1.47
CA ALA A 136 -3.00 14.72 -0.22
C ALA A 136 -4.08 15.51 0.54
N SER A 137 -3.93 16.84 0.62
CA SER A 137 -4.93 17.71 1.26
C SER A 137 -6.27 17.71 0.51
N MET A 138 -6.26 17.62 -0.82
CA MET A 138 -7.50 17.56 -1.62
C MET A 138 -8.21 16.21 -1.45
N ALA A 139 -7.46 15.10 -1.43
CA ALA A 139 -8.01 13.76 -1.19
C ALA A 139 -8.68 13.66 0.19
N GLN A 140 -8.12 14.32 1.21
CA GLN A 140 -8.74 14.42 2.54
C GLN A 140 -10.04 15.22 2.54
N ALA A 141 -10.22 16.16 1.60
CA ALA A 141 -11.41 17.00 1.52
C ALA A 141 -12.54 16.37 0.68
N SER A 142 -12.22 15.44 -0.23
CA SER A 142 -13.18 14.88 -1.20
C SER A 142 -13.90 13.60 -0.75
N SER A 143 -13.64 13.10 0.47
CA SER A 143 -14.12 11.79 0.92
C SER A 143 -13.79 10.63 -0.04
N ASP A 144 -12.70 10.74 -0.82
CA ASP A 144 -12.26 9.69 -1.76
C ASP A 144 -11.48 8.60 -1.01
N THR A 145 -12.24 7.66 -0.44
CA THR A 145 -11.72 6.53 0.33
C THR A 145 -10.70 5.67 -0.46
N PRO A 146 -10.97 5.29 -1.74
CA PRO A 146 -9.98 4.59 -2.57
C PRO A 146 -8.66 5.36 -2.73
N GLN A 147 -8.71 6.68 -2.96
CA GLN A 147 -7.51 7.49 -3.14
C GLN A 147 -6.68 7.57 -1.86
N LEU A 148 -7.30 7.79 -0.70
CA LEU A 148 -6.59 7.82 0.58
C LEU A 148 -5.98 6.45 0.91
N LEU A 149 -6.75 5.38 0.76
CA LEU A 149 -6.27 4.02 1.00
C LEU A 149 -5.08 3.69 0.08
N GLY A 150 -5.13 4.10 -1.18
CA GLY A 150 -4.03 3.92 -2.13
C GLY A 150 -2.78 4.71 -1.74
N GLY A 151 -2.94 5.93 -1.24
CA GLY A 151 -1.84 6.73 -0.70
C GLY A 151 -1.15 6.05 0.49
N CYS A 152 -1.94 5.55 1.45
CA CYS A 152 -1.41 4.83 2.62
C CYS A 152 -0.65 3.55 2.23
N LEU A 153 -1.23 2.72 1.38
CA LEU A 153 -0.61 1.48 0.93
C LEU A 153 0.67 1.73 0.11
N THR A 154 0.68 2.77 -0.72
CA THR A 154 1.88 3.19 -1.46
C THR A 154 2.98 3.68 -0.51
N ALA A 155 2.61 4.48 0.50
CA ALA A 155 3.53 4.93 1.53
C ALA A 155 4.16 3.75 2.30
N SER A 156 3.38 2.71 2.61
CA SER A 156 3.89 1.48 3.23
C SER A 156 4.89 0.74 2.33
N ILE A 157 4.63 0.68 1.01
CA ILE A 157 5.56 0.09 0.04
C ILE A 157 6.88 0.86 0.01
N ILE A 158 6.80 2.20 -0.09
CA ILE A 158 7.98 3.06 -0.12
C ILE A 158 8.76 2.94 1.19
N CYS A 159 8.10 2.95 2.35
CA CYS A 159 8.77 2.74 3.64
C CYS A 159 9.46 1.38 3.72
N ALA A 160 8.81 0.29 3.28
CA ALA A 160 9.40 -1.05 3.31
C ALA A 160 10.63 -1.17 2.37
N ILE A 161 10.53 -0.64 1.15
CA ILE A 161 11.64 -0.61 0.19
C ILE A 161 12.75 0.30 0.70
N SER A 162 12.43 1.47 1.22
CA SER A 162 13.42 2.42 1.74
C SER A 162 14.10 1.90 3.00
N LEU A 163 13.42 1.19 3.90
CA LEU A 163 14.04 0.47 5.03
C LEU A 163 15.01 -0.61 4.54
N PHE A 164 14.66 -1.33 3.47
CA PHE A 164 15.56 -2.31 2.85
C PHE A 164 16.78 -1.63 2.19
N MET A 165 16.57 -0.52 1.48
CA MET A 165 17.64 0.24 0.82
C MET A 165 18.55 0.96 1.82
N VAL A 166 17.98 1.52 2.89
CA VAL A 166 18.75 2.11 4.01
C VAL A 166 19.44 1.00 4.82
N GLY A 167 18.89 -0.21 4.91
CA GLY A 167 19.61 -1.35 5.47
C GLY A 167 20.84 -1.77 4.65
N GLN A 168 20.78 -1.59 3.32
CA GLN A 168 21.90 -1.86 2.39
C GLN A 168 22.93 -0.71 2.33
N HIS A 169 22.49 0.54 2.56
CA HIS A 169 23.32 1.76 2.45
C HIS A 169 23.59 2.47 3.79
N GLY A 170 23.07 1.97 4.90
CA GLY A 170 23.09 2.61 6.23
C GLY A 170 24.47 2.72 6.88
N THR A 171 25.49 2.15 6.24
CA THR A 171 26.90 2.40 6.57
C THR A 171 27.44 3.69 5.96
N ALA A 172 26.75 4.34 5.01
CA ALA A 172 27.25 5.53 4.32
C ALA A 172 26.65 6.86 4.81
N LEU A 173 25.44 6.86 5.39
CA LEU A 173 24.73 8.11 5.73
C LEU A 173 24.99 8.63 7.16
N LEU A 174 25.67 7.84 8.02
CA LEU A 174 26.03 8.28 9.38
C LEU A 174 27.48 8.80 9.50
N THR A 175 28.24 8.85 8.40
CA THR A 175 29.63 9.30 8.38
C THR A 175 29.85 10.72 7.84
N GLU A 176 28.82 11.39 7.32
CA GLU A 176 28.92 12.76 6.79
C GLU A 176 28.34 13.84 7.71
N SER A 177 28.31 13.56 9.02
CA SER A 177 28.10 14.58 10.05
C SER A 177 29.28 14.62 11.01
N ASN A 178 30.41 15.16 10.53
CA ASN A 178 31.47 15.80 11.31
C ASN A 178 32.25 16.76 10.42
#